data_AF-A0A846HQY2-F1
#
_entry.id   AF-A0A846HQY2-F1
#
_cell.length_a   1.000
_cell.length_b   1.000
_cell.length_c   1.000
_cell.angle_alpha   90.00
_cell.angle_beta   90.00
_cell.angle_gamma   90.00
#
_symmetry.space_group_name_H-M   'P 1'
#
loop_
_entity.id
_entity.type
_entity.pdbx_description
1 polymer ?
#
loop_
_entity_poly.entity_id
_entity_poly.type
_entity_poly.pdbx_seq_one_letter_code
_entity_poly.pdbx_strand_id
1 'polypeptide(L)'
;MKFLNRKTVVLAALGASAILAGCEAPPPETIQNGYRGLQMQTNYNPRLLQASLEANVPPDAIPAAAEGGPLAKDVYKNVQVLGNLTVNEFNRLMVALTNWVAPEQGCYYCHVSDGGFEDDGIYTKVTSRRMLEMTQDTNAGWKDHVADTGITCYTCHRGNPVPEYVWTTDPGPGQPTALAPTGQNIASATVAYSSLPYDPFTPFLLQDNDIRVIGDTVLPQGNRRSIKQAEWTYGLMMHMSDALGVNCTYCHNSRSFYSWDQSTPQRTTAWYAIRHVRELNNDYVVPLTEILPDSRKGPLGDVYKVYCTTCHQGAYKPLYGAPMVKDYPSLQGPVPEGGFAALKAAEAAAAEAAAEAAAAVQEEAPPAQAKADMPEAAEPAPEAEAVAADEQAKVEQPAAPEVVAEEEPAEATAEAPAEVTEDAPAQEQPQQYPPRLQYPPPSMMRYPPAPLQYPPAPQTR
;
A
#
# COMPACT_ATOMS: atom_id res chain seq x y z
N MET A 1 -31.65 30.95 42.46
CA MET A 1 -30.98 30.40 41.26
C MET A 1 -31.95 29.47 40.56
N LYS A 2 -32.36 29.76 39.32
CA LYS A 2 -33.25 28.87 38.55
C LYS A 2 -32.42 27.64 38.15
N PHE A 3 -32.71 26.49 38.74
CA PHE A 3 -32.10 25.22 38.34
C PHE A 3 -32.31 25.03 36.83
N LEU A 4 -31.22 24.80 36.07
CA LEU A 4 -31.32 24.43 34.67
C LEU A 4 -32.24 23.20 34.57
N ASN A 5 -33.29 23.31 33.76
CA ASN A 5 -34.23 22.22 33.54
C ASN A 5 -33.47 20.98 33.07
N ARG A 6 -33.74 19.80 33.65
CA ARG A 6 -33.12 18.51 33.29
C ARG A 6 -33.11 18.26 31.78
N LYS A 7 -34.12 18.75 31.06
CA LYS A 7 -34.19 18.70 29.59
C LYS A 7 -33.07 19.51 28.91
N THR A 8 -32.72 20.68 29.44
CA THR A 8 -31.66 21.55 28.93
C THR A 8 -30.28 20.94 29.15
N VAL A 9 -30.06 20.28 30.30
CA VAL A 9 -28.81 19.57 30.59
C VAL A 9 -28.63 18.36 29.66
N VAL A 10 -29.69 17.58 29.43
CA VAL A 10 -29.64 16.43 28.51
C VAL A 10 -29.40 16.88 27.06
N LEU A 11 -30.05 17.96 26.61
CA LEU A 11 -29.82 18.53 25.27
C LEU A 11 -28.40 19.08 25.12
N ALA A 12 -27.86 19.75 26.14
CA ALA A 12 -26.48 20.23 26.13
C ALA A 12 -25.46 19.08 26.12
N ALA A 13 -25.71 18.01 26.88
CA ALA A 13 -24.87 16.82 26.89
C ALA A 13 -24.90 16.08 25.54
N LEU A 14 -26.08 15.90 24.94
CA LEU A 14 -26.21 15.31 23.60
C LEU A 14 -25.54 16.17 22.52
N GLY A 15 -25.67 17.51 22.61
CA GLY A 15 -24.99 18.44 21.72
C GLY A 15 -23.47 18.38 21.87
N ALA A 16 -22.95 18.30 23.10
CA ALA A 16 -21.52 18.14 23.37
C ALA A 16 -20.98 16.78 22.89
N SER A 17 -21.72 15.69 23.10
CA SER A 17 -21.35 14.35 22.61
C SER A 17 -21.34 14.29 21.08
N ALA A 18 -22.25 14.98 20.40
CA ALA A 18 -22.25 15.08 18.94
C ALA A 18 -21.02 15.86 18.40
N ILE A 19 -20.53 16.85 19.14
CA ILE A 19 -19.32 17.62 18.79
C ILE A 19 -18.04 16.80 19.02
N LEU A 20 -18.03 15.90 20.01
CA LEU A 20 -16.88 15.06 20.36
C LEU A 20 -16.82 13.71 19.60
N ALA A 21 -17.76 13.43 18.70
CA ALA A 21 -17.86 12.16 17.98
C ALA A 21 -16.70 11.86 17.02
N GLY A 22 -15.86 12.85 16.70
CA GLY A 22 -14.68 12.69 15.83
C GLY A 22 -13.37 12.36 16.54
N CYS A 23 -13.38 12.14 17.87
CA CYS A 23 -12.18 11.85 18.64
C CYS A 23 -11.87 10.35 18.67
N GLU A 24 -10.60 10.01 18.43
CA GLU A 24 -10.07 8.67 18.61
C GLU A 24 -9.24 8.58 19.91
N ALA A 25 -9.34 7.45 20.62
CA ALA A 25 -8.63 7.28 21.89
C ALA A 25 -7.12 7.01 21.66
N PRO A 26 -6.21 7.70 22.38
CA PRO A 26 -4.78 7.40 22.36
C PRO A 26 -4.43 6.11 23.13
N PRO A 27 -3.23 5.53 22.91
CA PRO A 27 -2.22 5.94 21.94
C PRO A 27 -2.48 5.36 20.54
N PRO A 28 -2.10 6.10 19.46
CA PRO A 28 -2.04 5.53 18.13
C PRO A 28 -0.81 4.61 17.99
N GLU A 29 -0.88 3.69 17.03
CA GLU A 29 0.31 3.00 16.52
C GLU A 29 1.04 3.95 15.56
N THR A 30 2.35 4.14 15.76
CA THR A 30 3.14 5.11 14.98
C THR A 30 4.29 4.41 14.27
N ILE A 31 4.43 4.66 12.98
CA ILE A 31 5.48 4.08 12.12
C ILE A 31 6.33 5.21 11.57
N GLN A 32 7.63 5.20 11.86
CA GLN A 32 8.56 6.18 11.33
C GLN A 32 8.98 5.80 9.89
N ASN A 33 8.72 6.69 8.93
CA ASN A 33 8.98 6.50 7.49
C ASN A 33 10.27 7.20 7.00
N GLY A 34 10.86 8.08 7.82
CA GLY A 34 12.03 8.87 7.41
C GLY A 34 13.00 9.17 8.56
N TYR A 35 14.00 10.00 8.28
CA TYR A 35 15.01 10.36 9.28
C TYR A 35 14.38 11.05 10.50
N ARG A 36 14.95 10.80 11.68
CA ARG A 36 14.48 11.38 12.95
C ARG A 36 14.39 12.91 12.87
N GLY A 37 13.34 13.49 13.45
CA GLY A 37 13.11 14.94 13.43
C GLY A 37 12.46 15.49 12.16
N LEU A 38 12.28 14.68 11.11
CA LEU A 38 11.56 15.10 9.89
C LEU A 38 10.04 14.92 9.96
N GLN A 39 9.53 14.27 11.02
CA GLN A 39 8.11 13.90 11.18
C GLN A 39 7.51 13.17 9.97
N MET A 40 8.33 12.46 9.20
CA MET A 40 7.86 11.49 8.23
C MET A 40 7.44 10.23 9.00
N GLN A 41 6.16 10.16 9.36
CA GLN A 41 5.57 9.05 10.09
C GLN A 41 4.12 8.79 9.66
N THR A 42 3.67 7.55 9.78
CA THR A 42 2.25 7.17 9.63
C THR A 42 1.68 6.83 11.00
N ASN A 43 0.47 7.30 11.27
CA ASN A 43 -0.24 7.02 12.52
C ASN A 43 -1.49 6.18 12.19
N TYR A 44 -1.70 5.11 12.94
CA TYR A 44 -2.86 4.24 12.81
C TYR A 44 -3.60 4.15 14.13
N ASN A 45 -4.94 4.07 14.04
CA ASN A 45 -5.76 3.67 15.17
C ASN A 45 -5.71 2.14 15.32
N PRO A 46 -5.25 1.59 16.45
CA PRO A 46 -5.16 0.13 16.61
C PRO A 46 -6.48 -0.61 16.39
N ARG A 47 -7.60 -0.03 16.84
CA ARG A 47 -8.94 -0.64 16.67
C ARG A 47 -9.37 -0.67 15.20
N LEU A 48 -9.18 0.44 14.49
CA LEU A 48 -9.55 0.51 13.07
C LEU A 48 -8.62 -0.35 12.21
N LEU A 49 -7.32 -0.38 12.54
CA LEU A 49 -6.36 -1.26 11.88
C LEU A 49 -6.73 -2.73 12.06
N GLN A 50 -7.10 -3.14 13.27
CA GLN A 50 -7.56 -4.50 13.55
C GLN A 50 -8.82 -4.86 12.75
N ALA A 51 -9.82 -3.97 12.70
CA ALA A 51 -11.02 -4.18 11.89
C ALA A 51 -10.70 -4.28 10.39
N SER A 52 -9.75 -3.46 9.91
CA SER A 52 -9.29 -3.53 8.51
C SER A 52 -8.58 -4.85 8.21
N LEU A 53 -7.75 -5.37 9.12
CA LEU A 53 -7.10 -6.67 8.99
C LEU A 53 -8.12 -7.81 8.90
N GLU A 54 -9.15 -7.79 9.76
CA GLU A 54 -10.23 -8.77 9.76
C GLU A 54 -11.07 -8.72 8.49
N ALA A 55 -11.30 -7.54 7.93
CA ALA A 55 -12.02 -7.36 6.66
C ALA A 55 -11.19 -7.75 5.41
N ASN A 56 -9.87 -7.93 5.56
CA ASN A 56 -8.93 -8.19 4.47
C ASN A 56 -8.27 -9.57 4.55
N VAL A 57 -8.94 -10.54 5.17
CA VAL A 57 -8.48 -11.93 5.23
C VAL A 57 -8.66 -12.59 3.85
N PRO A 58 -7.60 -13.16 3.25
CA PRO A 58 -7.72 -13.90 2.00
C PRO A 58 -8.48 -15.22 2.22
N PRO A 59 -9.24 -15.71 1.24
CA PRO A 59 -9.86 -17.03 1.32
C PRO A 59 -8.80 -18.13 1.32
N ASP A 60 -9.12 -19.26 1.93
CA ASP A 60 -8.26 -20.44 1.91
C ASP A 60 -8.03 -20.92 0.48
N ALA A 61 -6.77 -21.31 0.19
CA ALA A 61 -6.42 -21.86 -1.10
C ALA A 61 -7.08 -23.24 -1.30
N ILE A 62 -7.57 -23.48 -2.51
CA ILE A 62 -8.08 -24.80 -2.88
C ILE A 62 -6.87 -25.76 -2.98
N PRO A 63 -6.97 -26.99 -2.44
CA PRO A 63 -5.90 -27.98 -2.53
C PRO A 63 -5.37 -28.14 -3.95
N ALA A 64 -4.06 -28.34 -4.08
CA ALA A 64 -3.42 -28.52 -5.38
C ALA A 64 -4.05 -29.69 -6.14
N ALA A 65 -4.23 -29.51 -7.45
CA ALA A 65 -4.79 -30.55 -8.30
C ALA A 65 -3.79 -31.71 -8.44
N ALA A 66 -4.30 -32.93 -8.67
CA ALA A 66 -3.44 -34.06 -8.98
C ALA A 66 -2.65 -33.80 -10.26
N GLU A 67 -1.34 -34.09 -10.22
CA GLU A 67 -0.45 -33.88 -11.37
C GLU A 67 -0.78 -34.81 -12.54
N GLY A 68 -0.44 -34.35 -13.76
CA GLY A 68 -0.65 -35.09 -14.99
C GLY A 68 -2.08 -35.04 -15.52
N GLY A 69 -2.34 -35.88 -16.53
CA GLY A 69 -3.57 -35.89 -17.30
C GLY A 69 -3.49 -35.10 -18.61
N PRO A 70 -4.52 -35.20 -19.48
CA PRO A 70 -4.56 -34.49 -20.74
C PRO A 70 -4.68 -32.98 -20.53
N LEU A 71 -4.26 -32.20 -21.53
CA LEU A 71 -4.40 -30.75 -21.51
C LEU A 71 -5.85 -30.33 -21.81
N ALA A 72 -6.24 -29.18 -21.27
CA ALA A 72 -7.57 -28.61 -21.43
C ALA A 72 -7.92 -28.39 -22.92
N LYS A 73 -6.96 -27.94 -23.74
CA LYS A 73 -7.16 -27.74 -25.19
C LYS A 73 -7.42 -29.04 -25.96
N ASP A 74 -6.98 -30.19 -25.44
CA ASP A 74 -7.15 -31.48 -26.10
C ASP A 74 -8.48 -32.16 -25.73
N VAL A 75 -9.15 -31.66 -24.68
CA VAL A 75 -10.39 -32.24 -24.13
C VAL A 75 -11.59 -31.33 -24.31
N TYR A 76 -11.42 -30.01 -24.12
CA TYR A 76 -12.48 -29.02 -24.21
C TYR A 76 -12.47 -28.28 -25.55
N LYS A 77 -13.64 -27.80 -25.99
CA LYS A 77 -13.85 -27.30 -27.35
C LYS A 77 -13.43 -25.84 -27.59
N ASN A 78 -13.64 -24.95 -26.60
CA ASN A 78 -13.46 -23.49 -26.77
C ASN A 78 -12.59 -22.89 -25.64
N VAL A 79 -11.38 -23.42 -25.48
CA VAL A 79 -10.40 -22.92 -24.49
C VAL A 79 -9.34 -22.08 -25.20
N GLN A 80 -9.39 -20.77 -25.01
CA GLN A 80 -8.52 -19.80 -25.71
C GLN A 80 -7.30 -19.37 -24.88
N VAL A 81 -7.49 -19.19 -23.56
CA VAL A 81 -6.43 -18.70 -22.65
C VAL A 81 -5.78 -19.83 -21.85
N LEU A 82 -6.59 -20.74 -21.31
CA LEU A 82 -6.16 -21.75 -20.33
C LEU A 82 -5.87 -23.13 -20.97
N GLY A 83 -5.53 -23.15 -22.25
CA GLY A 83 -5.46 -24.39 -23.05
C GLY A 83 -4.36 -25.36 -22.61
N ASN A 84 -3.26 -24.83 -22.05
CA ASN A 84 -2.09 -25.60 -21.62
C ASN A 84 -2.16 -26.06 -20.15
N LEU A 85 -3.30 -25.88 -19.47
CA LEU A 85 -3.53 -26.50 -18.16
C LEU A 85 -3.91 -27.96 -18.32
N THR A 86 -3.57 -28.81 -17.34
CA THR A 86 -4.20 -30.13 -17.25
C THR A 86 -5.68 -29.97 -16.92
N VAL A 87 -6.51 -30.96 -17.27
CA VAL A 87 -7.95 -30.94 -16.92
C VAL A 87 -8.17 -30.76 -15.41
N ASN A 88 -7.33 -31.38 -14.57
CA ASN A 88 -7.44 -31.26 -13.12
C ASN A 88 -7.19 -29.83 -12.63
N GLU A 89 -6.14 -29.16 -13.15
CA GLU A 89 -5.85 -27.79 -12.79
C GLU A 89 -6.88 -26.81 -13.37
N PHE A 90 -7.33 -27.06 -14.60
CA PHE A 90 -8.41 -26.28 -15.21
C PHE A 90 -9.66 -26.30 -14.32
N ASN A 91 -10.09 -27.47 -13.85
CA ASN A 91 -11.22 -27.61 -12.95
C ASN A 91 -10.98 -26.91 -11.60
N ARG A 92 -9.79 -27.08 -11.00
CA ARG A 92 -9.40 -26.39 -9.76
C ARG A 92 -9.49 -24.87 -9.91
N LEU A 93 -8.99 -24.33 -11.01
CA LEU A 93 -9.06 -22.90 -11.28
C LEU A 93 -10.51 -22.44 -11.45
N MET A 94 -11.37 -23.18 -12.16
CA MET A 94 -12.80 -22.83 -12.30
C MET A 94 -13.53 -22.76 -10.94
N VAL A 95 -13.22 -23.66 -10.00
CA VAL A 95 -13.76 -23.59 -8.63
C VAL A 95 -13.26 -22.33 -7.91
N ALA A 96 -11.97 -21.99 -8.05
CA ALA A 96 -11.41 -20.77 -7.46
C ALA A 96 -12.08 -19.50 -8.02
N LEU A 97 -12.21 -19.41 -9.35
CA LEU A 97 -12.88 -18.28 -10.03
C LEU A 97 -14.32 -18.11 -9.56
N THR A 98 -15.05 -19.22 -9.40
CA THR A 98 -16.42 -19.21 -8.89
C THR A 98 -16.47 -18.62 -7.48
N ASN A 99 -15.63 -19.10 -6.57
CA ASN A 99 -15.59 -18.60 -5.19
C ASN A 99 -15.15 -17.14 -5.09
N TRP A 100 -14.27 -16.69 -5.98
CA TRP A 100 -13.71 -15.34 -5.93
C TRP A 100 -14.61 -14.28 -6.55
N VAL A 101 -15.45 -14.66 -7.51
CA VAL A 101 -16.26 -13.71 -8.31
C VAL A 101 -17.75 -13.88 -8.04
N ALA A 102 -18.28 -15.10 -8.11
CA ALA A 102 -19.72 -15.33 -8.10
C ALA A 102 -20.10 -16.57 -7.25
N PRO A 103 -19.73 -16.61 -5.96
CA PRO A 103 -19.98 -17.77 -5.09
C PRO A 103 -21.48 -18.05 -4.93
N GLU A 104 -22.33 -17.02 -4.97
CA GLU A 104 -23.78 -17.16 -4.82
C GLU A 104 -24.45 -17.70 -6.09
N GLN A 105 -24.00 -17.26 -7.27
CA GLN A 105 -24.58 -17.63 -8.57
C GLN A 105 -23.97 -18.92 -9.12
N GLY A 106 -22.77 -19.29 -8.66
CA GLY A 106 -22.06 -20.50 -9.06
C GLY A 106 -21.59 -20.47 -10.52
N CYS A 107 -21.34 -21.66 -11.08
CA CYS A 107 -20.77 -21.83 -12.41
C CYS A 107 -21.57 -21.13 -13.52
N TYR A 108 -22.90 -21.09 -13.38
CA TYR A 108 -23.81 -20.54 -14.38
C TYR A 108 -23.87 -19.00 -14.37
N TYR A 109 -23.07 -18.34 -13.54
CA TYR A 109 -22.84 -16.89 -13.70
C TYR A 109 -22.12 -16.59 -15.03
N CYS A 110 -21.16 -17.42 -15.41
CA CYS A 110 -20.36 -17.26 -16.63
C CYS A 110 -20.64 -18.31 -17.70
N HIS A 111 -21.59 -19.22 -17.48
CA HIS A 111 -21.92 -20.28 -18.43
C HIS A 111 -23.43 -20.36 -18.67
N VAL A 112 -23.80 -20.71 -19.90
CA VAL A 112 -25.18 -20.96 -20.29
C VAL A 112 -25.54 -22.41 -19.95
N SER A 113 -26.64 -22.66 -19.26
CA SER A 113 -27.08 -24.01 -18.89
C SER A 113 -27.43 -24.86 -20.12
N ASP A 114 -28.08 -24.25 -21.11
CA ASP A 114 -28.70 -24.95 -22.23
C ASP A 114 -27.80 -25.00 -23.48
N GLY A 115 -26.73 -24.18 -23.50
CA GLY A 115 -25.75 -24.10 -24.59
C GLY A 115 -24.45 -24.88 -24.36
N GLY A 116 -24.25 -25.41 -23.15
CA GLY A 116 -23.01 -26.08 -22.76
C GLY A 116 -21.90 -25.12 -22.30
N PHE A 117 -20.83 -25.67 -21.72
CA PHE A 117 -19.72 -24.88 -21.15
C PHE A 117 -18.86 -24.20 -22.23
N GLU A 118 -18.91 -24.67 -23.48
CA GLU A 118 -18.18 -24.10 -24.62
C GLU A 118 -18.78 -22.81 -25.17
N ASP A 119 -20.07 -22.55 -24.92
CA ASP A 119 -20.81 -21.43 -25.51
C ASP A 119 -20.39 -20.08 -24.92
N ASP A 120 -20.17 -19.10 -25.78
CA ASP A 120 -19.79 -17.72 -25.46
C ASP A 120 -20.98 -16.73 -25.56
N GLY A 121 -22.21 -17.25 -25.70
CA GLY A 121 -23.43 -16.45 -25.83
C GLY A 121 -23.81 -15.58 -24.62
N ILE A 122 -23.07 -15.65 -23.50
CA ILE A 122 -23.27 -14.80 -22.31
C ILE A 122 -22.08 -13.84 -22.11
N TYR A 123 -22.38 -12.56 -21.91
CA TYR A 123 -21.36 -11.50 -21.82
C TYR A 123 -20.35 -11.75 -20.69
N THR A 124 -20.79 -12.34 -19.57
CA THR A 124 -19.95 -12.60 -18.40
C THR A 124 -18.79 -13.55 -18.73
N LYS A 125 -18.96 -14.49 -19.66
CA LYS A 125 -17.88 -15.36 -20.11
C LYS A 125 -16.84 -14.63 -20.94
N VAL A 126 -17.30 -13.79 -21.87
CA VAL A 126 -16.43 -12.95 -22.71
C VAL A 126 -15.62 -12.01 -21.83
N THR A 127 -16.27 -11.35 -20.86
CA THR A 127 -15.60 -10.52 -19.84
C THR A 127 -14.62 -11.34 -19.00
N SER A 128 -15.01 -12.52 -18.51
CA SER A 128 -14.14 -13.38 -17.69
C SER A 128 -12.87 -13.79 -18.42
N ARG A 129 -12.96 -14.09 -19.71
CA ARG A 129 -11.80 -14.38 -20.55
C ARG A 129 -10.84 -13.21 -20.61
N ARG A 130 -11.35 -11.99 -20.82
CA ARG A 130 -10.51 -10.79 -20.84
C ARG A 130 -9.88 -10.49 -19.49
N MET A 131 -10.58 -10.76 -18.39
CA MET A 131 -10.03 -10.59 -17.03
C MET A 131 -8.95 -11.63 -16.68
N LEU A 132 -8.99 -12.83 -17.26
CA LEU A 132 -7.91 -13.81 -17.11
C LEU A 132 -6.62 -13.34 -17.77
N GLU A 133 -6.72 -12.82 -19.00
CA GLU A 133 -5.60 -12.20 -19.71
C GLU A 133 -5.04 -11.02 -18.91
N MET A 134 -5.91 -10.10 -18.49
CA MET A 134 -5.53 -8.96 -17.62
C MET A 134 -4.75 -9.40 -16.38
N THR A 135 -5.21 -10.47 -15.72
CA THR A 135 -4.59 -10.99 -14.50
C THR A 135 -3.20 -11.58 -14.80
N GLN A 136 -3.09 -12.39 -15.86
CA GLN A 136 -1.81 -12.98 -16.28
C GLN A 136 -0.81 -11.90 -16.70
N ASP A 137 -1.25 -10.93 -17.50
CA ASP A 137 -0.43 -9.84 -17.99
C ASP A 137 0.03 -8.93 -16.85
N THR A 138 -0.85 -8.64 -15.89
CA THR A 138 -0.49 -7.93 -14.65
C THR A 138 0.62 -8.67 -13.90
N ASN A 139 0.40 -9.96 -13.64
CA ASN A 139 1.29 -10.74 -12.79
C ASN A 139 2.65 -11.00 -13.44
N ALA A 140 2.72 -11.06 -14.77
CA ALA A 140 3.95 -11.24 -15.52
C ALA A 140 4.67 -9.92 -15.83
N GLY A 141 3.92 -8.90 -16.27
CA GLY A 141 4.47 -7.66 -16.84
C GLY A 141 4.64 -6.50 -15.87
N TRP A 142 3.86 -6.46 -14.78
CA TRP A 142 3.82 -5.30 -13.86
C TRP A 142 4.55 -5.54 -12.53
N LYS A 143 5.67 -6.27 -12.56
CA LYS A 143 6.45 -6.64 -11.36
C LYS A 143 6.98 -5.44 -10.57
N ASP A 144 7.27 -4.32 -11.22
CA ASP A 144 7.67 -3.07 -10.54
C ASP A 144 6.56 -2.46 -9.65
N HIS A 145 5.31 -2.91 -9.84
CA HIS A 145 4.17 -2.57 -9.01
C HIS A 145 3.75 -3.74 -8.11
N VAL A 146 3.38 -4.89 -8.69
CA VAL A 146 2.75 -6.00 -7.93
C VAL A 146 3.75 -7.01 -7.35
N ALA A 147 5.03 -6.91 -7.74
CA ALA A 147 6.09 -7.83 -7.36
C ALA A 147 5.67 -9.31 -7.51
N ASP A 148 6.12 -10.18 -6.60
CA ASP A 148 5.74 -11.60 -6.58
C ASP A 148 4.45 -11.87 -5.79
N THR A 149 3.88 -10.85 -5.14
CA THR A 149 2.56 -10.97 -4.51
C THR A 149 1.48 -11.19 -5.55
N GLY A 150 1.51 -10.40 -6.63
CA GLY A 150 0.55 -10.47 -7.72
C GLY A 150 -0.89 -10.12 -7.32
N ILE A 151 -1.82 -10.33 -8.25
CA ILE A 151 -3.27 -10.18 -8.07
C ILE A 151 -4.01 -11.45 -8.44
N THR A 152 -5.18 -11.66 -7.85
CA THR A 152 -6.17 -12.66 -8.26
C THR A 152 -7.50 -11.98 -8.51
N CYS A 153 -8.51 -12.73 -8.98
CA CYS A 153 -9.86 -12.21 -9.12
C CYS A 153 -10.41 -11.70 -7.78
N TYR A 154 -10.05 -12.35 -6.66
CA TYR A 154 -10.49 -11.95 -5.33
C TYR A 154 -9.96 -10.57 -4.92
N THR A 155 -8.79 -10.16 -5.42
CA THR A 155 -8.18 -8.86 -5.11
C THR A 155 -9.18 -7.72 -5.34
N CYS A 156 -9.93 -7.76 -6.45
CA CYS A 156 -10.94 -6.77 -6.79
C CYS A 156 -12.36 -7.21 -6.41
N HIS A 157 -12.74 -8.44 -6.76
CA HIS A 157 -14.14 -8.88 -6.67
C HIS A 157 -14.59 -9.18 -5.25
N ARG A 158 -13.71 -9.66 -4.37
CA ARG A 158 -14.04 -10.00 -2.98
C ARG A 158 -15.30 -10.88 -2.83
N GLY A 159 -15.54 -11.81 -3.77
CA GLY A 159 -16.74 -12.66 -3.81
C GLY A 159 -17.98 -12.00 -4.41
N ASN A 160 -17.86 -10.82 -5.02
CA ASN A 160 -18.96 -10.11 -5.68
C ASN A 160 -18.76 -10.06 -7.19
N PRO A 161 -19.81 -10.34 -8.00
CA PRO A 161 -19.64 -10.33 -9.45
C PRO A 161 -19.33 -8.94 -10.02
N VAL A 162 -19.74 -7.90 -9.31
CA VAL A 162 -19.32 -6.52 -9.55
C VAL A 162 -18.41 -6.12 -8.39
N PRO A 163 -17.15 -5.70 -8.63
CA PRO A 163 -16.30 -5.17 -7.59
C PRO A 163 -16.99 -4.00 -6.88
N GLU A 164 -16.90 -3.96 -5.54
CA GLU A 164 -17.52 -2.90 -4.73
C GLU A 164 -16.94 -1.51 -5.08
N TYR A 165 -15.61 -1.46 -5.24
CA TYR A 165 -14.89 -0.23 -5.50
C TYR A 165 -14.58 -0.09 -6.99
N VAL A 166 -15.53 0.49 -7.72
CA VAL A 166 -15.39 0.92 -9.13
C VAL A 166 -15.61 2.42 -9.26
N TRP A 167 -15.23 3.01 -10.40
CA TRP A 167 -15.52 4.41 -10.68
C TRP A 167 -16.01 4.62 -12.12
N THR A 168 -16.71 5.73 -12.31
CA THR A 168 -17.15 6.27 -13.60
C THR A 168 -16.94 7.77 -13.60
N THR A 169 -16.93 8.37 -14.78
CA THR A 169 -16.79 9.82 -14.93
C THR A 169 -17.93 10.51 -14.19
N ASP A 170 -17.58 11.36 -13.22
CA ASP A 170 -18.56 12.04 -12.37
C ASP A 170 -19.01 13.34 -13.05
N PRO A 171 -20.29 13.48 -13.45
CA PRO A 171 -20.79 14.74 -14.00
C PRO A 171 -20.91 15.87 -12.96
N GLY A 172 -20.70 15.55 -11.67
CA GLY A 172 -20.90 16.45 -10.55
C GLY A 172 -22.36 16.63 -10.18
N PRO A 173 -22.66 17.55 -9.24
CA PRO A 173 -24.02 17.80 -8.83
C PRO A 173 -24.86 18.41 -9.96
N GLY A 174 -26.17 18.25 -9.89
CA GLY A 174 -27.10 18.88 -10.83
C GLY A 174 -27.03 20.40 -10.76
N GLN A 175 -26.42 21.03 -11.78
CA GLN A 175 -26.36 22.48 -11.94
C GLN A 175 -27.53 22.96 -12.84
N PRO A 176 -27.99 24.21 -12.71
CA PRO A 176 -28.87 24.82 -13.72
C PRO A 176 -28.21 24.77 -15.11
N THR A 177 -29.00 24.53 -16.17
CA THR A 177 -28.50 24.32 -17.54
C THR A 177 -27.65 25.45 -18.11
N ALA A 178 -27.77 26.66 -17.58
CA ALA A 178 -26.99 27.83 -17.98
C ALA A 178 -25.58 27.89 -17.34
N LEU A 179 -25.26 27.02 -16.40
CA LEU A 179 -23.99 27.01 -15.66
C LEU A 179 -23.24 25.70 -15.91
N ALA A 180 -21.99 25.80 -16.35
CA ALA A 180 -21.12 24.65 -16.45
C ALA A 180 -20.75 24.14 -15.05
N PRO A 181 -20.65 22.81 -14.85
CA PRO A 181 -20.08 22.24 -13.63
C PRO A 181 -18.69 22.79 -13.35
N THR A 182 -18.41 23.08 -12.09
CA THR A 182 -17.12 23.64 -11.63
C THR A 182 -15.98 22.62 -11.64
N GLY A 183 -16.30 21.32 -11.65
CA GLY A 183 -15.32 20.23 -11.51
C GLY A 183 -14.73 20.07 -10.09
N GLN A 184 -15.10 20.94 -9.14
CA GLN A 184 -14.60 20.99 -7.75
C GLN A 184 -15.59 21.75 -6.84
N ASN A 185 -15.21 22.03 -5.58
CA ASN A 185 -15.99 22.80 -4.59
C ASN A 185 -17.22 22.09 -4.01
N ILE A 186 -17.15 20.77 -3.90
CA ILE A 186 -18.12 19.93 -3.16
C ILE A 186 -17.35 19.03 -2.21
N ALA A 187 -17.95 18.61 -1.11
CA ALA A 187 -17.36 17.55 -0.29
C ALA A 187 -17.49 16.22 -1.04
N SER A 188 -16.37 15.66 -1.50
CA SER A 188 -16.36 14.41 -2.27
C SER A 188 -15.53 13.34 -1.58
N ALA A 189 -16.14 12.17 -1.35
CA ALA A 189 -15.45 11.00 -0.80
C ALA A 189 -14.26 10.57 -1.66
N THR A 190 -14.35 10.76 -2.99
CA THR A 190 -13.30 10.46 -3.97
C THR A 190 -11.96 11.10 -3.65
N VAL A 191 -11.99 12.29 -3.04
CA VAL A 191 -10.81 13.07 -2.65
C VAL A 191 -10.79 13.33 -1.15
N ALA A 192 -11.13 12.31 -0.37
CA ALA A 192 -11.09 12.28 1.08
C ALA A 192 -11.89 13.42 1.74
N TYR A 193 -13.10 13.67 1.25
CA TYR A 193 -14.04 14.70 1.73
C TYR A 193 -13.54 16.14 1.64
N SER A 194 -12.44 16.39 0.92
CA SER A 194 -11.99 17.75 0.58
C SER A 194 -12.89 18.40 -0.47
N SER A 195 -12.63 19.68 -0.77
CA SER A 195 -13.29 20.46 -1.82
C SER A 195 -12.50 20.55 -3.14
N LEU A 196 -11.46 19.71 -3.27
CA LEU A 196 -10.62 19.59 -4.48
C LEU A 196 -11.43 19.04 -5.67
N PRO A 197 -10.85 18.99 -6.88
CA PRO A 197 -11.50 18.37 -8.03
C PRO A 197 -11.95 16.94 -7.75
N TYR A 198 -13.24 16.67 -7.93
CA TYR A 198 -13.88 15.45 -7.43
C TYR A 198 -13.73 14.23 -8.34
N ASP A 199 -13.29 14.42 -9.59
CA ASP A 199 -12.96 13.34 -10.53
C ASP A 199 -11.51 13.46 -11.04
N PRO A 200 -10.50 13.21 -10.18
CA PRO A 200 -9.11 13.16 -10.64
C PRO A 200 -8.81 11.91 -11.49
N PHE A 201 -9.75 10.99 -11.66
CA PHE A 201 -9.49 9.70 -12.29
C PHE A 201 -9.53 9.78 -13.80
N THR A 202 -10.52 10.47 -14.36
CA THR A 202 -10.61 10.70 -15.81
C THR A 202 -9.33 11.29 -16.39
N PRO A 203 -8.77 12.41 -15.88
CA PRO A 203 -7.56 12.99 -16.45
C PRO A 203 -6.27 12.20 -16.17
N PHE A 204 -6.19 11.42 -15.09
CA PHE A 204 -4.91 10.85 -14.65
C PHE A 204 -4.82 9.33 -14.63
N LEU A 205 -5.93 8.61 -14.48
CA LEU A 205 -5.99 7.14 -14.40
C LEU A 205 -6.67 6.50 -15.62
N LEU A 206 -7.41 7.29 -16.40
CA LEU A 206 -7.87 6.91 -17.74
C LEU A 206 -7.03 7.59 -18.82
N GLN A 207 -6.92 8.92 -18.78
CA GLN A 207 -6.03 9.68 -19.65
C GLN A 207 -4.59 9.74 -19.10
N ASP A 208 -3.70 10.41 -19.83
CA ASP A 208 -2.30 10.62 -19.45
C ASP A 208 -1.97 12.12 -19.30
N ASN A 209 -2.77 12.86 -18.53
CA ASN A 209 -2.41 14.24 -18.22
C ASN A 209 -1.20 14.30 -17.27
N ASP A 210 -0.37 15.33 -17.43
CA ASP A 210 0.83 15.50 -16.59
C ASP A 210 0.44 15.88 -15.15
N ILE A 211 0.95 15.09 -14.20
CA ILE A 211 0.76 15.27 -12.75
C ILE A 211 1.78 16.30 -12.20
N ARG A 212 2.89 16.54 -12.91
CA ARG A 212 3.96 17.42 -12.40
C ARG A 212 3.61 18.89 -12.59
N VAL A 213 3.65 19.64 -11.49
CA VAL A 213 3.39 21.09 -11.47
C VAL A 213 4.56 21.95 -10.93
N ILE A 214 5.48 21.34 -10.17
CA ILE A 214 6.60 22.03 -9.54
C ILE A 214 7.73 22.26 -10.56
N GLY A 215 8.28 23.47 -10.58
CA GLY A 215 9.41 23.83 -11.45
C GLY A 215 10.73 23.23 -10.95
N ASP A 216 11.67 23.04 -11.88
CA ASP A 216 13.01 22.51 -11.65
C ASP A 216 14.06 23.60 -11.40
N THR A 217 13.68 24.87 -11.55
CA THR A 217 14.54 26.04 -11.32
C THR A 217 14.01 26.91 -10.18
N VAL A 218 14.94 27.60 -9.50
CA VAL A 218 14.61 28.46 -8.34
C VAL A 218 13.86 29.72 -8.77
N LEU A 219 14.24 30.29 -9.92
CA LEU A 219 13.60 31.48 -10.48
C LEU A 219 12.46 31.07 -11.42
N PRO A 220 11.43 31.92 -11.62
CA PRO A 220 10.28 31.60 -12.47
C PRO A 220 10.67 31.58 -13.96
N GLN A 221 11.33 30.51 -14.38
CA GLN A 221 11.82 30.28 -15.73
C GLN A 221 11.17 29.01 -16.31
N GLY A 222 10.57 29.12 -17.50
CA GLY A 222 10.04 27.97 -18.24
C GLY A 222 8.72 27.36 -17.71
N ASN A 223 8.51 27.26 -16.40
CA ASN A 223 7.28 26.65 -15.87
C ASN A 223 6.03 27.48 -16.23
N ARG A 224 5.00 26.82 -16.75
CA ARG A 224 3.70 27.40 -17.15
C ARG A 224 2.52 26.72 -16.46
N ARG A 225 2.80 25.84 -15.48
CA ARG A 225 1.77 25.12 -14.74
C ARG A 225 0.98 26.08 -13.85
N SER A 226 -0.32 25.84 -13.73
CA SER A 226 -1.23 26.71 -12.98
C SER A 226 -1.53 26.17 -11.59
N ILE A 227 -2.05 27.03 -10.71
CA ILE A 227 -2.55 26.63 -9.39
C ILE A 227 -3.71 25.65 -9.54
N LYS A 228 -4.54 25.79 -10.57
CA LYS A 228 -5.61 24.82 -10.86
C LYS A 228 -5.04 23.43 -11.14
N GLN A 229 -4.01 23.31 -11.97
CA GLN A 229 -3.35 22.01 -12.18
C GLN A 229 -2.77 21.43 -10.88
N ALA A 230 -2.30 22.29 -9.97
CA ALA A 230 -1.85 21.86 -8.64
C ALA A 230 -3.01 21.33 -7.78
N GLU A 231 -4.19 21.96 -7.80
CA GLU A 231 -5.40 21.46 -7.12
C GLU A 231 -5.83 20.07 -7.66
N TRP A 232 -5.80 19.86 -8.98
CA TRP A 232 -6.09 18.56 -9.61
C TRP A 232 -5.10 17.47 -9.20
N THR A 233 -3.81 17.79 -9.24
CA THR A 233 -2.75 16.90 -8.77
C THR A 233 -2.94 16.56 -7.30
N TYR A 234 -3.27 17.54 -6.47
CA TYR A 234 -3.50 17.33 -5.06
C TYR A 234 -4.72 16.44 -4.81
N GLY A 235 -5.81 16.61 -5.57
CA GLY A 235 -6.98 15.73 -5.52
C GLY A 235 -6.62 14.27 -5.80
N LEU A 236 -5.80 14.01 -6.83
CA LEU A 236 -5.28 12.66 -7.09
C LEU A 236 -4.45 12.12 -5.92
N MET A 237 -3.56 12.91 -5.33
CA MET A 237 -2.73 12.47 -4.21
C MET A 237 -3.53 12.20 -2.93
N MET A 238 -4.61 12.96 -2.70
CA MET A 238 -5.56 12.69 -1.60
C MET A 238 -6.23 11.33 -1.80
N HIS A 239 -6.71 11.06 -3.03
CA HIS A 239 -7.26 9.75 -3.36
C HIS A 239 -6.24 8.62 -3.12
N MET A 240 -5.01 8.76 -3.63
CA MET A 240 -4.00 7.71 -3.48
C MET A 240 -3.67 7.45 -2.00
N SER A 241 -3.65 8.49 -1.17
CA SER A 241 -3.40 8.35 0.27
C SER A 241 -4.55 7.59 0.96
N ASP A 242 -5.79 7.96 0.67
CA ASP A 242 -7.00 7.32 1.20
C ASP A 242 -7.12 5.85 0.75
N ALA A 243 -6.92 5.59 -0.54
CA ALA A 243 -7.01 4.26 -1.14
C ALA A 243 -6.04 3.25 -0.52
N LEU A 244 -4.84 3.71 -0.10
CA LEU A 244 -3.81 2.89 0.52
C LEU A 244 -3.85 2.93 2.06
N GLY A 245 -4.71 3.75 2.67
CA GLY A 245 -4.73 3.94 4.13
C GLY A 245 -3.40 4.49 4.66
N VAL A 246 -2.81 5.45 3.97
CA VAL A 246 -1.52 6.08 4.32
C VAL A 246 -1.63 7.60 4.27
N ASN A 247 -0.52 8.30 4.56
CA ASN A 247 -0.42 9.74 4.36
C ASN A 247 0.66 10.09 3.32
N CYS A 248 0.81 11.39 3.04
CA CYS A 248 1.79 11.88 2.06
C CYS A 248 3.22 11.44 2.36
N THR A 249 3.58 11.28 3.64
CA THR A 249 4.94 10.92 4.07
C THR A 249 5.32 9.48 3.79
N TYR A 250 4.34 8.66 3.42
CA TYR A 250 4.58 7.31 2.93
C TYR A 250 5.37 7.31 1.62
N CYS A 251 5.21 8.35 0.80
CA CYS A 251 5.89 8.51 -0.50
C CYS A 251 6.85 9.70 -0.54
N HIS A 252 6.59 10.77 0.21
CA HIS A 252 7.27 12.05 0.03
C HIS A 252 7.91 12.59 1.31
N ASN A 253 9.00 13.34 1.15
CA ASN A 253 9.33 14.40 2.09
C ASN A 253 8.60 15.69 1.64
N SER A 254 7.64 16.17 2.42
CA SER A 254 6.76 17.28 2.03
C SER A 254 7.48 18.63 1.86
N ARG A 255 8.72 18.77 2.36
CA ARG A 255 9.57 19.94 2.05
C ARG A 255 9.89 20.06 0.56
N SER A 256 9.83 18.94 -0.18
CA SER A 256 10.00 18.90 -1.62
C SER A 256 9.32 17.67 -2.24
N PHE A 257 8.07 17.84 -2.66
CA PHE A 257 7.29 16.77 -3.30
C PHE A 257 7.85 16.30 -4.65
N TYR A 258 8.64 17.14 -5.35
CA TYR A 258 9.18 16.77 -6.66
C TYR A 258 10.47 15.93 -6.56
N SER A 259 11.29 16.14 -5.52
CA SER A 259 12.62 15.53 -5.35
C SER A 259 12.53 14.01 -5.18
N TRP A 260 13.02 13.25 -6.18
CA TRP A 260 13.01 11.78 -6.13
C TRP A 260 14.03 11.22 -5.12
N ASP A 261 15.18 11.84 -5.01
CA ASP A 261 16.26 11.53 -4.07
C ASP A 261 15.88 11.70 -2.58
N GLN A 262 14.81 12.44 -2.30
CA GLN A 262 14.27 12.64 -0.95
C GLN A 262 12.90 11.99 -0.75
N SER A 263 12.44 11.23 -1.74
CA SER A 263 11.22 10.43 -1.66
C SER A 263 11.55 9.04 -1.10
N THR A 264 10.52 8.34 -0.65
CA THR A 264 10.67 6.94 -0.26
C THR A 264 10.59 6.03 -1.51
N PRO A 265 11.07 4.77 -1.45
CA PRO A 265 10.94 3.82 -2.56
C PRO A 265 9.49 3.58 -3.00
N GLN A 266 8.51 3.76 -2.11
CA GLN A 266 7.08 3.60 -2.38
C GLN A 266 6.59 4.57 -3.45
N ARG A 267 7.22 5.76 -3.59
CA ARG A 267 6.90 6.69 -4.68
C ARG A 267 7.24 6.10 -6.06
N THR A 268 8.30 5.31 -6.16
CA THR A 268 8.66 4.60 -7.40
C THR A 268 7.62 3.54 -7.75
N THR A 269 7.22 2.70 -6.78
CA THR A 269 6.14 1.72 -6.98
C THR A 269 4.84 2.41 -7.39
N ALA A 270 4.46 3.50 -6.73
CA ALA A 270 3.27 4.27 -7.06
C ALA A 270 3.34 4.91 -8.46
N TRP A 271 4.54 5.28 -8.93
CA TRP A 271 4.74 5.80 -10.27
C TRP A 271 4.40 4.76 -11.34
N TYR A 272 4.85 3.51 -11.17
CA TYR A 272 4.49 2.40 -12.04
C TYR A 272 3.00 2.05 -11.90
N ALA A 273 2.46 2.09 -10.67
CA ALA A 273 1.05 1.82 -10.41
C ALA A 273 0.10 2.73 -11.19
N ILE A 274 0.43 4.02 -11.35
CA ILE A 274 -0.37 4.95 -12.16
C ILE A 274 -0.43 4.49 -13.62
N ARG A 275 0.68 4.03 -14.20
CA ARG A 275 0.71 3.54 -15.58
C ARG A 275 -0.02 2.21 -15.71
N HIS A 276 0.18 1.33 -14.74
CA HIS A 276 -0.51 0.06 -14.67
C HIS A 276 -2.03 0.26 -14.68
N VAL A 277 -2.57 1.13 -13.83
CA VAL A 277 -4.02 1.41 -13.80
C VAL A 277 -4.53 2.00 -15.12
N ARG A 278 -3.73 2.84 -15.80
CA ARG A 278 -4.10 3.33 -17.14
C ARG A 278 -4.20 2.20 -18.15
N GLU A 279 -3.26 1.26 -18.13
CA GLU A 279 -3.30 0.07 -19.00
C GLU A 279 -4.54 -0.78 -18.68
N LEU A 280 -4.79 -1.09 -17.40
CA LEU A 280 -5.98 -1.85 -16.98
C LEU A 280 -7.27 -1.21 -17.51
N ASN A 281 -7.39 0.12 -17.41
CA ASN A 281 -8.56 0.83 -17.90
C ASN A 281 -8.67 0.84 -19.42
N ASN A 282 -7.61 1.24 -20.13
CA ASN A 282 -7.68 1.46 -21.59
C ASN A 282 -7.66 0.16 -22.39
N ASP A 283 -6.89 -0.84 -21.95
CA ASP A 283 -6.63 -2.03 -22.76
C ASP A 283 -7.57 -3.17 -22.39
N TYR A 284 -8.09 -3.22 -21.15
CA TYR A 284 -8.94 -4.33 -20.69
C TYR A 284 -10.37 -3.93 -20.40
N VAL A 285 -10.62 -2.82 -19.70
CA VAL A 285 -11.97 -2.50 -19.20
C VAL A 285 -12.79 -1.69 -20.20
N VAL A 286 -12.25 -0.58 -20.72
CA VAL A 286 -12.95 0.29 -21.68
C VAL A 286 -13.39 -0.45 -22.95
N PRO A 287 -12.59 -1.34 -23.56
CA PRO A 287 -13.02 -2.10 -24.74
C PRO A 287 -14.24 -3.00 -24.51
N LEU A 288 -14.58 -3.30 -23.25
CA LEU A 288 -15.76 -4.12 -22.91
C LEU A 288 -17.06 -3.29 -22.86
N THR A 289 -17.02 -2.00 -23.17
CA THR A 289 -18.19 -1.09 -23.11
C THR A 289 -19.37 -1.56 -23.96
N GLU A 290 -19.11 -2.11 -25.14
CA GLU A 290 -20.17 -2.55 -26.04
C GLU A 290 -20.86 -3.85 -25.60
N ILE A 291 -20.13 -4.72 -24.88
CA ILE A 291 -20.65 -6.01 -24.43
C ILE A 291 -21.29 -5.95 -23.04
N LEU A 292 -20.88 -4.98 -22.22
CA LEU A 292 -21.40 -4.83 -20.86
C LEU A 292 -22.80 -4.21 -20.88
N PRO A 293 -23.74 -4.73 -20.07
CA PRO A 293 -25.08 -4.16 -19.99
C PRO A 293 -25.05 -2.78 -19.32
N ASP A 294 -26.11 -1.99 -19.54
CA ASP A 294 -26.19 -0.61 -19.02
C ASP A 294 -26.13 -0.53 -17.48
N SER A 295 -26.45 -1.61 -16.78
CA SER A 295 -26.27 -1.74 -15.32
C SER A 295 -24.81 -1.76 -14.85
N ARG A 296 -23.85 -1.68 -15.78
CA ARG A 296 -22.39 -1.63 -15.56
C ARG A 296 -21.77 -0.34 -16.12
N LYS A 297 -22.61 0.66 -16.41
CA LYS A 297 -22.22 1.95 -16.97
C LYS A 297 -22.67 3.07 -16.05
N GLY A 298 -21.88 4.13 -16.02
CA GLY A 298 -22.17 5.36 -15.31
C GLY A 298 -23.23 6.22 -16.02
N PRO A 299 -23.57 7.37 -15.43
CA PRO A 299 -24.56 8.29 -15.99
C PRO A 299 -24.17 8.85 -17.37
N LEU A 300 -22.88 8.84 -17.71
CA LEU A 300 -22.37 9.30 -19.01
C LEU A 300 -22.15 8.13 -20.00
N GLY A 301 -22.58 6.92 -19.65
CA GLY A 301 -22.47 5.73 -20.50
C GLY A 301 -21.10 5.05 -20.49
N ASP A 302 -20.14 5.56 -19.72
CA ASP A 302 -18.84 4.95 -19.55
C ASP A 302 -18.87 3.78 -18.56
N VAL A 303 -18.15 2.70 -18.85
CA VAL A 303 -18.11 1.52 -17.98
C VAL A 303 -17.46 1.79 -16.63
N TYR A 304 -17.82 0.95 -15.66
CA TYR A 304 -17.12 0.85 -14.39
C TYR A 304 -15.63 0.53 -14.61
N LYS A 305 -14.76 1.39 -14.10
CA LYS A 305 -13.31 1.35 -14.28
C LYS A 305 -12.56 1.03 -12.98
N VAL A 306 -11.27 0.73 -13.13
CA VAL A 306 -10.32 0.41 -12.07
C VAL A 306 -9.59 1.66 -11.61
N TYR A 307 -9.32 1.72 -10.30
CA TYR A 307 -8.54 2.75 -9.64
C TYR A 307 -7.87 2.15 -8.39
N CYS A 308 -7.15 2.96 -7.60
CA CYS A 308 -6.33 2.45 -6.51
C CYS A 308 -7.16 1.65 -5.48
N THR A 309 -8.33 2.17 -5.09
CA THR A 309 -9.21 1.54 -4.09
C THR A 309 -9.78 0.22 -4.57
N THR A 310 -9.94 -0.02 -5.89
CA THR A 310 -10.42 -1.30 -6.43
C THR A 310 -9.66 -2.50 -5.85
N CYS A 311 -8.33 -2.37 -5.72
CA CYS A 311 -7.47 -3.42 -5.18
C CYS A 311 -7.12 -3.19 -3.71
N HIS A 312 -6.67 -1.96 -3.37
CA HIS A 312 -6.06 -1.67 -2.08
C HIS A 312 -7.05 -1.60 -0.92
N GLN A 313 -8.26 -1.06 -1.16
CA GLN A 313 -9.36 -1.04 -0.19
C GLN A 313 -8.97 -0.53 1.21
N GLY A 314 -8.19 0.56 1.25
CA GLY A 314 -7.73 1.19 2.49
C GLY A 314 -6.51 0.53 3.13
N ALA A 315 -5.85 -0.41 2.44
CA ALA A 315 -4.63 -1.07 2.91
C ALA A 315 -3.44 -0.77 1.99
N TYR A 316 -2.25 -0.60 2.59
CA TYR A 316 -1.03 -0.23 1.86
C TYR A 316 -0.60 -1.29 0.85
N LYS A 317 -1.06 -2.54 1.02
CA LYS A 317 -1.05 -3.61 0.03
C LYS A 317 -2.42 -4.30 0.04
N PRO A 318 -2.97 -4.72 -1.12
CA PRO A 318 -4.21 -5.50 -1.14
C PRO A 318 -4.10 -6.72 -0.24
N LEU A 319 -5.12 -6.97 0.59
CA LEU A 319 -5.15 -8.08 1.55
C LEU A 319 -3.89 -8.13 2.45
N TYR A 320 -3.33 -6.97 2.77
CA TYR A 320 -2.06 -6.83 3.50
C TYR A 320 -0.88 -7.62 2.91
N GLY A 321 -0.91 -7.86 1.59
CA GLY A 321 0.18 -8.54 0.87
C GLY A 321 0.11 -10.07 0.89
N ALA A 322 -1.06 -10.66 1.17
CA ALA A 322 -1.26 -12.10 1.10
C ALA A 322 -0.91 -12.65 -0.31
N PRO A 323 0.06 -13.58 -0.44
CA PRO A 323 0.55 -14.05 -1.74
C PRO A 323 -0.35 -15.15 -2.33
N MET A 324 -1.60 -14.83 -2.67
CA MET A 324 -2.58 -15.81 -3.18
C MET A 324 -2.15 -16.44 -4.51
N VAL A 325 -1.49 -15.66 -5.37
CA VAL A 325 -1.09 -16.09 -6.73
C VAL A 325 -0.11 -17.26 -6.72
N LYS A 326 0.68 -17.42 -5.64
CA LYS A 326 1.64 -18.53 -5.52
C LYS A 326 0.97 -19.91 -5.64
N ASP A 327 -0.29 -20.02 -5.19
CA ASP A 327 -1.05 -21.27 -5.19
C ASP A 327 -1.76 -21.53 -6.54
N TYR A 328 -1.71 -20.57 -7.47
CA TYR A 328 -2.32 -20.66 -8.79
C TYR A 328 -1.32 -20.18 -9.86
N PRO A 329 -0.30 -21.00 -10.20
CA PRO A 329 0.73 -20.62 -11.17
C PRO A 329 0.17 -20.26 -12.56
N SER A 330 -1.02 -20.77 -12.89
CA SER A 330 -1.78 -20.42 -14.08
C SER A 330 -2.14 -18.93 -14.19
N LEU A 331 -2.10 -18.20 -13.08
CA LEU A 331 -2.36 -16.75 -13.04
C LEU A 331 -1.08 -15.91 -13.02
N GLN A 332 0.11 -16.52 -12.86
CA GLN A 332 1.38 -15.77 -12.85
C GLN A 332 1.77 -15.24 -14.23
N GLY A 333 1.24 -15.87 -15.27
CA GLY A 333 1.43 -15.51 -16.67
C GLY A 333 0.82 -16.59 -17.57
N PRO A 334 0.88 -16.40 -18.91
CA PRO A 334 0.44 -17.41 -19.85
C PRO A 334 1.23 -18.72 -19.68
N VAL A 335 0.52 -19.84 -19.59
CA VAL A 335 1.17 -21.15 -19.44
C VAL A 335 1.75 -21.59 -20.80
N PRO A 336 3.05 -21.87 -20.90
CA PRO A 336 3.70 -22.22 -22.16
C PRO A 336 3.24 -23.58 -22.68
N GLU A 337 3.59 -23.88 -23.93
CA GLU A 337 3.40 -25.22 -24.50
C GLU A 337 4.13 -26.27 -23.65
N GLY A 338 3.46 -27.41 -23.42
CA GLY A 338 3.95 -28.44 -22.49
C GLY A 338 3.50 -28.25 -21.03
N GLY A 339 2.74 -27.18 -20.72
CA GLY A 339 2.07 -26.99 -19.44
C GLY A 339 3.03 -26.72 -18.27
N PHE A 340 2.58 -27.00 -17.04
CA PHE A 340 3.41 -26.78 -15.85
C PHE A 340 4.67 -27.66 -15.78
N ALA A 341 4.69 -28.81 -16.47
CA ALA A 341 5.90 -29.61 -16.55
C ALA A 341 7.02 -28.85 -17.28
N ALA A 342 6.68 -28.11 -18.35
CA ALA A 342 7.64 -27.28 -19.06
C ALA A 342 8.13 -26.09 -18.20
N LEU A 343 7.23 -25.47 -17.41
CA LEU A 343 7.62 -24.41 -16.47
C LEU A 343 8.59 -24.91 -15.40
N LYS A 344 8.28 -26.05 -14.75
CA LYS A 344 9.18 -26.66 -13.75
C LYS A 344 10.53 -27.02 -14.35
N ALA A 345 10.56 -27.55 -15.58
CA ALA A 345 11.80 -27.89 -16.27
C ALA A 345 12.63 -26.63 -16.59
N ALA A 346 11.98 -25.54 -17.02
CA ALA A 346 12.64 -24.27 -17.28
C ALA A 346 13.19 -23.63 -16.00
N GLU A 347 12.44 -23.65 -14.90
CA GLU A 347 12.93 -23.20 -13.58
C GLU A 347 14.13 -24.02 -13.10
N ALA A 348 14.08 -25.35 -13.24
CA ALA A 348 15.19 -26.21 -12.86
C ALA A 348 16.45 -25.90 -13.68
N ALA A 349 16.31 -25.73 -15.00
CA ALA A 349 17.41 -25.35 -15.88
C ALA A 349 17.98 -23.96 -15.56
N ALA A 350 17.11 -22.99 -15.23
CA ALA A 350 17.54 -21.65 -14.83
C ALA A 350 18.27 -21.66 -13.47
N ALA A 351 17.81 -22.46 -12.52
CA ALA A 351 18.46 -22.64 -11.23
C ALA A 351 19.84 -23.31 -11.37
N GLU A 352 19.96 -24.31 -12.25
CA GLU A 352 21.23 -24.96 -12.57
C GLU A 352 22.21 -23.99 -13.24
N ALA A 353 21.75 -23.21 -14.22
CA ALA A 353 22.57 -22.17 -14.87
C ALA A 353 23.01 -21.07 -13.89
N ALA A 354 22.14 -20.66 -12.96
CA ALA A 354 22.49 -19.69 -11.93
C ALA A 354 23.51 -20.25 -10.92
N ALA A 355 23.39 -21.54 -10.58
CA ALA A 355 24.36 -22.23 -9.72
C ALA A 355 25.73 -22.38 -10.40
N GLU A 356 25.74 -22.71 -11.71
CA GLU A 356 26.97 -22.81 -12.51
C GLU A 356 27.65 -21.44 -12.67
N ALA A 357 26.88 -20.37 -12.92
CA ALA A 357 27.39 -19.00 -12.95
C ALA A 357 27.95 -18.56 -11.59
N ALA A 358 27.30 -18.91 -10.48
CA ALA A 358 27.79 -18.62 -9.14
C ALA A 358 29.08 -19.41 -8.80
N ALA A 359 29.22 -20.64 -9.31
CA ALA A 359 30.42 -21.46 -9.14
C ALA A 359 31.60 -20.91 -9.96
N ALA A 360 31.37 -20.45 -11.19
CA ALA A 360 32.40 -19.83 -12.02
C ALA A 360 32.99 -18.55 -11.39
N VAL A 361 32.15 -17.75 -10.71
CA VAL A 361 32.62 -16.55 -9.98
C VAL A 361 33.46 -16.91 -8.74
N GLN A 362 33.30 -18.10 -8.16
CA GLN A 362 34.12 -18.58 -7.04
C GLN A 362 35.46 -19.17 -7.47
N GLU A 363 35.59 -19.63 -8.72
CA GLU A 363 36.82 -20.24 -9.26
C GLU A 363 37.84 -19.20 -9.77
N GLU A 364 37.41 -17.96 -10.05
CA GLU A 364 38.29 -16.83 -10.46
C GLU A 364 38.88 -16.01 -9.29
N ALA A 365 38.62 -16.37 -8.03
CA ALA A 365 39.25 -15.71 -6.89
C ALA A 365 40.72 -16.13 -6.74
N PRO A 366 41.71 -15.20 -6.83
CA PRO A 366 43.12 -15.56 -6.70
C PRO A 366 43.45 -16.01 -5.26
N PRO A 367 44.42 -16.92 -5.07
CA PRO A 367 44.72 -17.49 -3.76
C PRO A 367 45.22 -16.42 -2.80
N ALA A 368 44.68 -16.42 -1.59
CA ALA A 368 45.10 -15.58 -0.48
C ALA A 368 46.61 -15.67 -0.27
N GLN A 369 47.30 -14.53 -0.40
CA GLN A 369 48.71 -14.44 -0.05
C GLN A 369 48.89 -14.69 1.45
N ALA A 370 49.75 -15.65 1.74
CA ALA A 370 50.22 -16.01 3.06
C ALA A 370 50.90 -14.83 3.77
N LYS A 371 50.73 -14.84 5.10
CA LYS A 371 51.39 -13.99 6.09
C LYS A 371 52.86 -13.71 5.77
N ALA A 372 53.25 -12.44 5.84
CA ALA A 372 54.63 -12.01 6.03
C ALA A 372 54.67 -10.91 7.10
N ASP A 373 55.20 -11.31 8.25
CA ASP A 373 55.94 -10.60 9.30
C ASP A 373 55.62 -9.14 9.68
N MET A 374 55.18 -8.99 10.93
CA MET A 374 55.42 -7.81 11.76
C MET A 374 56.91 -7.67 12.09
N PRO A 375 57.40 -6.44 12.32
CA PRO A 375 58.33 -6.19 13.40
C PRO A 375 57.62 -5.44 14.54
N GLU A 376 57.90 -5.90 15.76
CA GLU A 376 57.36 -5.42 17.03
C GLU A 376 58.20 -4.25 17.61
N ALA A 377 57.46 -3.27 18.14
CA ALA A 377 57.72 -2.33 19.24
C ALA A 377 59.05 -1.55 19.38
N ALA A 378 58.91 -0.22 19.48
CA ALA A 378 59.58 0.61 20.48
C ALA A 378 58.78 1.90 20.77
N GLU A 379 58.37 2.08 22.03
CA GLU A 379 57.97 3.36 22.67
C GLU A 379 59.00 3.66 23.79
N PRO A 380 59.06 4.85 24.44
CA PRO A 380 58.36 6.13 24.22
C PRO A 380 59.29 7.38 24.16
N ALA A 381 58.69 8.57 24.06
CA ALA A 381 59.24 9.93 23.87
C ALA A 381 60.27 10.45 24.91
N PRO A 382 60.89 11.65 24.68
CA PRO A 382 60.27 12.86 25.24
C PRO A 382 60.39 14.15 24.38
N GLU A 383 59.68 15.16 24.91
CA GLU A 383 59.41 16.55 24.53
C GLU A 383 60.60 17.42 24.09
N ALA A 384 60.34 18.44 23.23
CA ALA A 384 60.58 19.86 23.53
C ALA A 384 60.24 20.82 22.35
N GLU A 385 59.34 21.75 22.65
CA GLU A 385 59.30 23.19 22.32
C GLU A 385 59.49 23.74 20.88
N ALA A 386 58.35 24.22 20.34
CA ALA A 386 58.03 25.63 20.04
C ALA A 386 59.04 26.53 19.30
N VAL A 387 58.58 27.10 18.17
CA VAL A 387 58.64 28.56 17.94
C VAL A 387 57.33 29.02 17.31
N ALA A 388 56.68 29.97 17.99
CA ALA A 388 55.50 30.71 17.53
C ALA A 388 55.90 31.92 16.67
N ALA A 389 55.02 32.30 15.76
CA ALA A 389 54.84 33.70 15.36
C ALA A 389 53.34 33.97 15.16
N ASP A 390 52.92 35.00 15.88
CA ASP A 390 51.58 35.49 16.19
C ASP A 390 51.03 36.35 15.04
N GLU A 391 49.73 36.27 14.72
CA GLU A 391 48.91 37.48 14.55
C GLU A 391 47.40 37.16 14.69
N GLN A 392 46.72 38.05 15.41
CA GLN A 392 45.42 37.90 16.06
C GLN A 392 44.25 38.34 15.17
N ALA A 393 43.07 37.71 15.32
CA ALA A 393 41.77 38.38 15.18
C ALA A 393 40.67 37.64 15.96
N LYS A 394 40.09 38.35 16.95
CA LYS A 394 38.96 37.97 17.84
C LYS A 394 37.63 37.85 17.09
N VAL A 395 36.79 36.87 17.48
CA VAL A 395 35.33 37.02 17.61
C VAL A 395 34.84 36.17 18.80
N GLU A 396 34.00 36.78 19.63
CA GLU A 396 33.56 36.38 20.97
C GLU A 396 32.14 35.78 20.91
N GLN A 397 31.89 34.66 21.61
CA GLN A 397 30.56 34.06 21.85
C GLN A 397 30.06 34.45 23.25
N PRO A 398 28.74 34.69 23.46
CA PRO A 398 28.19 34.82 24.80
C PRO A 398 27.68 33.49 25.37
N ALA A 399 27.86 33.35 26.69
CA ALA A 399 27.54 32.22 27.53
C ALA A 399 26.08 32.18 28.03
N ALA A 400 25.63 30.99 28.42
CA ALA A 400 24.40 30.70 29.15
C ALA A 400 24.59 30.86 30.68
N PRO A 401 23.53 31.18 31.46
CA PRO A 401 23.65 31.25 32.92
C PRO A 401 23.26 29.95 33.66
N GLU A 402 23.95 29.77 34.79
CA GLU A 402 23.84 28.80 35.88
C GLU A 402 22.45 28.62 36.51
N VAL A 403 22.19 27.42 37.03
CA VAL A 403 21.19 27.17 38.08
C VAL A 403 21.84 26.35 39.20
N VAL A 404 21.73 26.87 40.42
CA VAL A 404 22.34 26.43 41.67
C VAL A 404 21.55 25.27 42.28
N ALA A 405 22.27 24.34 42.92
CA ALA A 405 21.77 23.20 43.68
C ALA A 405 21.39 23.61 45.12
N GLU A 406 20.36 22.98 45.70
CA GLU A 406 20.16 22.95 47.15
C GLU A 406 19.53 21.62 47.61
N GLU A 407 19.96 21.19 48.80
CA GLU A 407 19.99 19.83 49.37
C GLU A 407 18.66 19.31 49.99
N GLU A 408 18.57 17.98 50.12
CA GLU A 408 17.69 17.26 51.08
C GLU A 408 18.11 17.45 52.55
N PRO A 409 17.22 17.16 53.51
CA PRO A 409 17.60 16.14 54.49
C PRO A 409 16.47 15.17 54.93
N ALA A 410 16.94 14.11 55.60
CA ALA A 410 16.29 12.84 55.95
C ALA A 410 15.55 12.77 57.32
N GLU A 411 14.94 11.58 57.54
CA GLU A 411 14.09 11.05 58.63
C GLU A 411 14.49 11.25 60.11
N ALA A 412 13.48 11.24 61.02
CA ALA A 412 13.33 10.26 62.13
C ALA A 412 12.07 10.45 63.04
N THR A 413 11.20 9.43 63.04
CA THR A 413 10.42 8.72 64.11
C THR A 413 9.62 9.38 65.28
N ALA A 414 8.33 8.99 65.32
CA ALA A 414 7.49 8.38 66.39
C ALA A 414 6.90 9.18 67.59
N GLU A 415 5.55 9.27 67.68
CA GLU A 415 4.65 8.55 68.62
C GLU A 415 3.17 9.04 68.51
N ALA A 416 2.19 8.13 68.68
CA ALA A 416 0.72 8.37 68.67
C ALA A 416 0.16 8.39 70.12
N PRO A 417 -1.11 8.76 70.44
CA PRO A 417 -2.31 8.04 69.98
C PRO A 417 -3.64 8.85 69.83
N ALA A 418 -4.64 8.26 69.14
CA ALA A 418 -6.00 7.98 69.62
C ALA A 418 -7.00 7.74 68.46
N GLU A 419 -7.72 6.62 68.54
CA GLU A 419 -8.70 6.05 67.59
C GLU A 419 -9.98 6.87 67.41
N VAL A 420 -10.51 6.90 66.17
CA VAL A 420 -11.95 6.72 65.87
C VAL A 420 -12.08 5.93 64.54
N THR A 421 -13.06 5.05 64.50
CA THR A 421 -13.26 3.85 63.68
C THR A 421 -13.99 4.04 62.33
N GLU A 422 -13.73 3.08 61.42
CA GLU A 422 -14.56 2.52 60.32
C GLU A 422 -14.88 3.39 59.08
N ASP A 423 -14.24 3.10 57.93
CA ASP A 423 -14.74 2.16 56.90
C ASP A 423 -13.67 1.95 55.78
N ALA A 424 -13.42 0.69 55.38
CA ALA A 424 -12.38 0.33 54.42
C ALA A 424 -12.86 0.41 52.95
N PRO A 425 -12.00 0.81 51.99
CA PRO A 425 -12.39 1.09 50.61
C PRO A 425 -12.59 -0.18 49.77
N ALA A 426 -13.56 -0.13 48.86
CA ALA A 426 -13.73 -1.11 47.79
C ALA A 426 -12.46 -1.16 46.92
N GLN A 427 -11.91 -2.36 46.76
CA GLN A 427 -10.76 -2.64 45.91
C GLN A 427 -11.07 -2.27 44.45
N GLU A 428 -10.32 -1.31 43.90
CA GLU A 428 -10.31 -1.03 42.47
C GLU A 428 -9.82 -2.28 41.72
N GLN A 429 -10.64 -2.75 40.78
CA GLN A 429 -10.21 -3.79 39.84
C GLN A 429 -9.10 -3.21 38.94
N PRO A 430 -8.01 -3.95 38.68
CA PRO A 430 -6.98 -3.49 37.76
C PRO A 430 -7.60 -3.28 36.37
N GLN A 431 -7.43 -2.07 35.84
CA GLN A 431 -7.82 -1.69 34.48
C GLN A 431 -7.33 -2.76 33.49
N GLN A 432 -8.27 -3.45 32.85
CA GLN A 432 -7.97 -4.33 31.73
C GLN A 432 -7.40 -3.47 30.61
N TYR A 433 -6.13 -3.69 30.27
CA TYR A 433 -5.54 -3.20 29.04
C TYR A 433 -6.42 -3.62 27.85
N PRO A 434 -6.59 -2.77 26.82
CA PRO A 434 -7.26 -3.19 25.60
C PRO A 434 -6.56 -4.44 25.04
N PRO A 435 -7.31 -5.35 24.39
CA PRO A 435 -6.73 -6.57 23.85
C PRO A 435 -5.54 -6.21 22.95
N ARG A 436 -4.40 -6.82 23.24
CA ARG A 436 -3.16 -6.72 22.45
C ARG A 436 -3.52 -7.00 21.00
N LEU A 437 -3.11 -6.13 20.06
CA LEU A 437 -3.25 -6.34 18.61
C LEU A 437 -2.94 -7.82 18.30
N GLN A 438 -3.92 -8.53 17.73
CA GLN A 438 -3.67 -9.87 17.22
C GLN A 438 -3.00 -9.67 15.87
N TYR A 439 -1.68 -9.49 15.92
CA TYR A 439 -0.85 -9.44 14.72
C TYR A 439 -1.24 -10.63 13.82
N PRO A 440 -1.57 -10.42 12.54
CA PRO A 440 -1.56 -11.52 11.59
C PRO A 440 -0.16 -12.17 11.64
N PRO A 441 -0.03 -13.46 11.26
CA PRO A 441 1.24 -14.16 11.33
C PRO A 441 2.37 -13.30 10.74
N PRO A 442 3.58 -13.30 11.33
CA PRO A 442 4.72 -12.45 10.90
C PRO A 442 5.05 -12.48 9.40
N SER A 443 4.53 -13.46 8.67
CA SER A 443 4.56 -13.54 7.21
C SER A 443 3.78 -12.43 6.49
N MET A 444 2.77 -11.80 7.12
CA MET A 444 1.93 -10.74 6.52
C MET A 444 2.42 -9.31 6.82
N MET A 445 3.27 -9.12 7.83
CA MET A 445 3.81 -7.80 8.19
C MET A 445 5.34 -7.78 8.08
N ARG A 446 5.86 -8.14 6.91
CA ARG A 446 7.23 -7.74 6.55
C ARG A 446 7.21 -6.28 6.15
N TYR A 447 7.34 -5.39 7.14
CA TYR A 447 8.05 -4.15 6.92
C TYR A 447 9.51 -4.55 6.65
N PRO A 448 10.08 -4.34 5.46
CA PRO A 448 11.53 -4.41 5.34
C PRO A 448 12.10 -3.14 5.99
N PRO A 449 12.84 -3.22 7.12
CA PRO A 449 13.84 -2.20 7.36
C PRO A 449 14.91 -2.41 6.29
N ALA A 450 14.93 -1.57 5.25
CA ALA A 450 16.17 -1.43 4.49
C ALA A 450 17.14 -0.64 5.38
N PRO A 451 18.25 -1.21 5.87
CA PRO A 451 19.32 -0.39 6.41
C PRO A 451 19.82 0.50 5.27
N LEU A 452 19.72 1.82 5.44
CA LEU A 452 20.41 2.77 4.57
C LEU A 452 21.91 2.52 4.69
N GLN A 453 22.47 1.72 3.77
CA GLN A 453 23.91 1.68 3.56
C GLN A 453 24.28 2.91 2.74
N TYR A 454 24.87 3.90 3.40
CA TYR A 454 25.46 5.04 2.72
C TYR A 454 26.76 4.60 2.01
N PRO A 455 27.02 5.05 0.77
CA PRO A 455 28.35 4.91 0.18
C PRO A 455 29.37 5.70 1.00
N PRO A 456 30.63 5.22 1.12
CA PRO A 456 31.67 5.95 1.83
C PRO A 456 31.94 7.32 1.20
N ALA A 457 32.25 8.30 2.04
CA ALA A 457 32.55 9.66 1.62
C ALA A 457 33.68 9.67 0.56
N PRO A 458 33.56 10.47 -0.52
CA PRO A 458 34.61 10.54 -1.53
C PRO A 458 35.90 11.05 -0.89
N GLN A 459 36.99 10.32 -1.12
CA GLN A 459 38.32 10.73 -0.67
C GLN A 459 38.67 12.07 -1.31
N THR A 460 39.10 13.01 -0.48
CA THR A 460 39.63 14.32 -0.90
C THR A 460 40.85 14.07 -1.79
N ARG A 461 40.78 14.54 -3.05
CA ARG A 461 41.93 14.60 -3.95
C ARG A 461 42.92 15.68 -3.54
#